data_AF-A0A497KCD0-F1
#
_entry.id   AF-A0A497KCD0-F1
#
_cell.length_a   1.000
_cell.length_b   1.000
_cell.length_c   1.000
_cell.angle_alpha   90.00
_cell.angle_beta   90.00
_cell.angle_gamma   90.00
#
_symmetry.space_group_name_H-M   'P 1'
#
loop_
_entity.id
_entity.type
_entity.pdbx_description
1 polymer ?
#
loop_
_entity_poly.entity_id
_entity_poly.type
_entity_poly.pdbx_seq_one_letter_code
_entity_poly.pdbx_strand_id
1 'polypeptide(L)'
;MLAQGHSVSLYLLQEAVRFCGPRMKCSNSMGLQELIEKNLEVHVLTSDAKLRGIVEPSTEHQILLGSYESLIDLMESCDQVVGIL
;
A
#
# COMPACT_ATOMS: atom_id res chain seq x y z
N MET A 1 -14.64 -2.29 -4.51
CA MET A 1 -13.96 -3.49 -3.95
C MET A 1 -14.16 -3.58 -2.44
N LEU A 2 -13.48 -2.76 -1.61
CA LEU A 2 -13.66 -2.80 -0.15
C LEU A 2 -15.12 -2.64 0.30
N ALA A 3 -15.83 -1.63 -0.22
CA ALA A 3 -17.24 -1.39 0.11
C ALA A 3 -18.20 -2.52 -0.35
N GLN A 4 -17.74 -3.41 -1.23
CA GLN A 4 -18.48 -4.58 -1.70
C GLN A 4 -18.15 -5.84 -0.87
N GLY A 5 -17.30 -5.73 0.16
CA GLY A 5 -16.93 -6.83 1.04
C GLY A 5 -15.76 -7.69 0.54
N HIS A 6 -15.04 -7.26 -0.51
CA HIS A 6 -13.85 -7.97 -0.97
C HIS A 6 -12.66 -7.70 -0.06
N SER A 7 -11.82 -8.72 0.15
CA SER A 7 -10.47 -8.54 0.70
C SER A 7 -9.61 -7.85 -0.36
N VAL A 8 -8.93 -6.78 0.02
CA VAL A 8 -8.11 -5.98 -0.90
C VAL A 8 -6.77 -5.71 -0.24
N SER A 9 -5.71 -6.11 -0.92
CA SER A 9 -4.34 -5.76 -0.57
C SER A 9 -3.80 -4.79 -1.63
N LEU A 10 -3.23 -3.67 -1.19
CA LEU A 10 -2.61 -2.65 -2.02
C LEU A 10 -1.10 -2.76 -1.90
N TYR A 11 -0.40 -2.98 -3.00
CA TYR A 11 1.06 -3.05 -3.02
C TYR A 11 1.66 -1.83 -3.73
N LEU A 12 2.42 -1.02 -3.01
CA LEU A 12 3.03 0.21 -3.53
C LEU A 12 4.43 -0.07 -4.07
N LEU A 13 4.63 0.26 -5.35
CA LEU A 13 5.88 0.09 -6.09
C LEU A 13 6.36 1.45 -6.61
N GLN A 14 7.66 1.55 -6.90
CA GLN A 14 8.29 2.70 -7.55
C GLN A 14 7.90 4.03 -6.89
N GLU A 15 7.42 5.02 -7.66
CA GLU A 15 7.04 6.34 -7.13
C GLU A 15 5.83 6.29 -6.20
N ALA A 16 4.99 5.24 -6.28
CA ALA A 16 3.80 5.12 -5.44
C ALA A 16 4.14 4.93 -3.96
N VAL A 17 5.36 4.50 -3.61
CA VAL A 17 5.78 4.42 -2.20
C VAL A 17 5.75 5.78 -1.50
N ARG A 18 5.74 6.91 -2.23
CA ARG A 18 5.58 8.25 -1.66
C ARG A 18 4.23 8.46 -0.97
N PHE A 19 3.22 7.65 -1.29
CA PHE A 19 1.91 7.72 -0.62
C PHE A 19 1.97 7.30 0.86
N CYS A 20 3.07 6.70 1.31
CA CYS A 20 3.34 6.40 2.72
C CYS A 20 3.82 7.63 3.50
N GLY A 21 4.22 8.70 2.81
CA GLY A 21 4.70 9.93 3.44
C GLY A 21 3.59 10.80 4.06
N PRO A 22 3.97 11.85 4.81
CA PRO A 22 3.01 12.76 5.43
C PRO A 22 2.05 13.38 4.40
N ARG A 23 0.76 13.36 4.77
CA ARG A 23 -0.41 13.59 3.92
C ARG A 23 -0.26 14.75 2.92
N MET A 24 -0.23 14.44 1.62
CA MET A 24 -0.72 15.38 0.61
C MET A 24 -2.25 15.34 0.64
N LYS A 25 -2.87 16.27 1.38
CA LYS A 25 -4.33 16.37 1.45
C LYS A 25 -4.88 16.90 0.13
N CYS A 26 -5.49 16.04 -0.68
CA CYS A 26 -6.48 16.45 -1.65
C CYS A 26 -7.85 16.51 -0.95
N SER A 27 -8.57 17.63 -1.06
CA SER A 27 -9.81 17.88 -0.32
C SER A 27 -10.96 16.92 -0.68
N ASN A 28 -10.87 16.23 -1.81
CA ASN A 28 -11.93 15.39 -2.36
C ASN A 28 -11.56 13.90 -2.40
N SER A 29 -10.44 13.50 -1.77
CA SER A 29 -9.99 12.11 -1.72
C SER A 29 -10.01 11.58 -0.31
N MET A 30 -10.55 10.37 -0.14
CA MET A 30 -10.37 9.58 1.07
C MET A 30 -8.87 9.29 1.24
N GLY A 31 -8.32 9.56 2.43
CA GLY A 31 -6.90 9.31 2.68
C GLY A 31 -6.57 7.81 2.72
N LEU A 32 -5.32 7.44 2.41
CA LEU A 32 -4.85 6.06 2.53
C LEU A 32 -5.09 5.49 3.95
N GLN A 33 -4.92 6.31 4.99
CA GLN A 33 -5.17 5.93 6.37
C GLN A 33 -6.65 5.56 6.64
N GLU A 34 -7.59 6.29 6.04
CA GLU A 34 -9.03 5.98 6.17
C GLU A 34 -9.39 4.67 5.46
N LEU A 35 -8.66 4.30 4.40
CA LEU A 35 -8.83 3.00 3.75
C LEU A 35 -8.22 1.88 4.59
N ILE A 36 -7.08 2.11 5.24
CA ILE A 36 -6.48 1.17 6.19
C ILE A 36 -7.45 0.88 7.35
N GLU A 37 -8.09 1.91 7.91
CA GLU A 37 -9.13 1.75 8.94
C GLU A 37 -10.35 0.94 8.46
N LYS A 38 -10.54 0.83 7.14
CA LYS A 38 -11.56 -0.01 6.50
C LYS A 38 -11.04 -1.40 6.10
N ASN A 39 -9.96 -1.85 6.71
CA ASN A 39 -9.29 -3.14 6.46
C ASN A 39 -8.63 -3.24 5.07
N LEU A 40 -8.15 -2.13 4.52
CA LEU A 40 -7.20 -2.21 3.41
C LEU A 40 -5.82 -2.63 3.95
N GLU A 41 -5.32 -3.77 3.51
CA GLU A 41 -3.94 -4.16 3.75
C GLU A 41 -3.04 -3.41 2.78
N VAL A 42 -2.00 -2.74 3.28
CA VAL A 42 -1.09 -1.94 2.44
C VAL A 42 0.32 -2.46 2.62
N HIS A 43 0.95 -2.82 1.51
CA HIS A 43 2.35 -3.23 1.45
C HIS A 43 3.17 -2.23 0.65
N VAL A 44 4.46 -2.15 0.96
CA VAL A 44 5.42 -1.28 0.28
C VAL A 44 6.66 -2.06 -0.07
N LEU A 45 7.12 -1.93 -1.32
CA LEU A 45 8.38 -2.52 -1.71
C LEU A 45 9.54 -1.82 -0.99
N THR A 46 10.23 -2.59 -0.15
CA THR A 46 11.29 -2.10 0.74
C THR A 46 12.43 -1.43 -0.03
N SER A 47 12.82 -1.97 -1.18
CA SER A 47 13.89 -1.38 -2.01
C SER A 47 13.51 0.00 -2.55
N ASP A 48 12.27 0.17 -2.99
CA ASP A 48 11.77 1.44 -3.51
C ASP A 48 11.59 2.51 -2.43
N ALA A 49 11.12 2.12 -1.25
CA ALA A 49 11.01 3.00 -0.10
C ALA A 49 12.39 3.54 0.32
N LYS A 50 13.38 2.64 0.41
CA LYS A 50 14.78 2.99 0.75
C LYS A 50 15.38 3.99 -0.23
N LEU A 51 15.18 3.78 -1.54
CA LEU A 51 15.67 4.71 -2.57
C LEU A 51 15.10 6.12 -2.45
N ARG A 52 13.93 6.27 -1.81
CA ARG A 52 13.25 7.56 -1.63
C ARG A 52 13.40 8.13 -0.22
N GLY A 53 14.26 7.55 0.60
CA GLY A 53 14.50 7.99 1.97
C GLY A 53 13.30 7.79 2.90
N ILE A 54 12.36 6.91 2.52
CA ILE A 54 11.24 6.51 3.37
C ILE A 54 11.78 5.46 4.33
N VAL A 55 12.25 5.92 5.48
CA VAL A 55 12.65 5.06 6.59
C VAL A 55 11.37 4.55 7.23
N GLU A 56 11.32 3.23 7.44
CA GLU A 56 10.23 2.40 7.97
C GLU A 56 8.94 3.14 8.33
N PRO A 57 7.78 2.77 7.74
CA PRO A 57 6.51 3.39 8.11
C PRO A 57 6.39 3.33 9.63
N SER A 58 6.27 4.52 10.25
CA SER A 58 6.11 4.60 11.70
C SER A 58 5.00 3.66 12.12
N THR A 59 5.18 2.95 13.24
CA THR A 59 4.23 1.96 13.79
C THR A 59 2.79 2.46 13.97
N GLU A 60 2.55 3.76 13.76
CA GLU A 60 1.23 4.39 13.69
C GLU A 60 0.45 4.07 12.39
N HIS A 61 1.13 3.67 11.32
CA HIS A 61 0.51 3.33 10.04
C HIS A 61 0.67 1.82 9.81
N GLN A 62 -0.43 1.08 9.68
CA GLN A 62 -0.45 -0.38 9.45
C GLN A 62 0.05 -0.76 8.03
N ILE A 63 1.09 -0.08 7.55
CA ILE A 63 1.71 -0.28 6.27
C ILE A 63 2.84 -1.31 6.47
N LEU A 64 2.72 -2.44 5.78
CA LEU A 64 3.66 -3.54 5.85
C LEU A 64 4.80 -3.33 4.85
N LEU A 65 6.02 -3.64 5.25
CA LEU A 65 7.14 -3.73 4.33
C LEU A 65 7.13 -5.09 3.65
N GLY A 66 7.38 -5.10 2.35
CA GLY A 66 7.49 -6.32 1.57
C GLY A 66 8.68 -6.31 0.61
N SER A 67 8.96 -7.48 0.03
CA SER A 67 9.98 -7.73 -0.98
C SER A 67 9.35 -8.09 -2.34
N TYR A 68 10.16 -8.39 -3.34
CA TYR A 68 9.62 -8.89 -4.62
C TYR A 68 9.03 -10.29 -4.45
N GLU A 69 9.63 -11.12 -3.60
CA GLU A 69 9.15 -12.46 -3.29
C GLU A 69 7.76 -12.39 -2.65
N SER A 70 7.57 -11.58 -1.60
CA SER A 70 6.24 -11.44 -0.98
C SER A 70 5.19 -10.82 -1.90
N LEU A 71 5.59 -10.00 -2.88
CA LEU A 71 4.68 -9.50 -3.91
C LEU A 71 4.21 -10.64 -4.82
N ILE A 72 5.13 -11.50 -5.27
CA ILE A 72 4.80 -12.65 -6.11
C ILE A 72 3.86 -13.59 -5.35
N ASP A 73 4.21 -13.93 -4.11
CA ASP A 73 3.37 -14.79 -3.24
C ASP A 73 1.96 -14.21 -3.08
N LEU A 74 1.85 -12.88 -2.85
CA LEU A 74 0.56 -12.20 -2.75
C LEU A 74 -0.22 -12.28 -4.08
N MET A 75 0.43 -11.99 -5.21
CA MET A 75 -0.19 -12.05 -6.54
C MET A 75 -0.70 -13.45 -6.88
N GLU A 76 0.02 -14.50 -6.50
CA GLU A 76 -0.39 -15.90 -6.71
C GLU A 76 -1.57 -16.30 -5.82
N SER A 77 -1.72 -15.66 -4.66
CA SER A 77 -2.84 -15.89 -3.74
C SER A 77 -4.12 -15.14 -4.09
N CYS A 78 -4.04 -14.10 -4.94
CA CYS A 78 -5.17 -13.25 -5.27
C CYS A 78 -6.04 -13.84 -6.39
N ASP A 79 -7.37 -13.75 -6.24
CA ASP A 79 -8.31 -14.08 -7.31
C ASP A 79 -8.17 -13.13 -8.52
N GLN A 80 -7.79 -11.87 -8.25
CA GLN A 80 -7.64 -10.84 -9.26
C GLN A 80 -6.51 -9.88 -8.88
N VAL A 81 -5.64 -9.58 -9.86
CA VAL A 81 -4.60 -8.55 -9.76
C VAL A 81 -4.94 -7.39 -10.68
N VAL A 82 -4.93 -6.17 -10.16
CA VAL A 82 -5.16 -4.94 -10.93
C VAL A 82 -3.93 -4.05 -10.83
N GLY A 83 -3.28 -3.81 -11.97
CA GLY A 83 -2.21 -2.82 -12.07
C GLY A 83 -2.77 -1.42 -12.22
N ILE A 84 -2.31 -0.49 -11.37
CA ILE A 84 -2.61 0.94 -11.47
C ILE A 84 -1.29 1.63 -11.85
N LEU A 85 -1.30 2.33 -12.98
CA LEU A 85 -0.16 3.05 -13.55
C LEU A 85 -0.30 4.55 -13.34
#